data_AF-A0A6B3FDC8-F1
#
_entry.id   AF-A0A6B3FDC8-F1
#
_cell.length_a   1.000
_cell.length_b   1.000
_cell.length_c   1.000
_cell.angle_alpha   90.00
_cell.angle_beta   90.00
_cell.angle_gamma   90.00
#
_symmetry.space_group_name_H-M   'P 1'
#
loop_
_entity.id
_entity.type
_entity.pdbx_description
1 polymer ?
#
loop_
_entity_poly.entity_id
_entity_poly.type
_entity_poly.pdbx_seq_one_letter_code
_entity_poly.pdbx_strand_id
1 'polypeptide(L)'
;DIRRRRVLLAETLDEIGVRVHPKTIAGDAKAKATAKVDQTLGRAYVEVNRTLSGVRAKFVDEEGSPRLERIVPVAVLVVGVVGLVVASGRKGKKK
;
A
#
# COMPACT_ATOMS: atom_id res chain seq x y z
N ASP A 1 -47.98 -29.82 14.22
CA ASP A 1 -47.88 -29.69 12.76
C ASP A 1 -46.45 -29.43 12.33
N ILE A 2 -45.67 -30.50 12.11
CA ILE A 2 -44.25 -30.44 11.72
C ILE A 2 -44.10 -30.49 10.20
N ARG A 3 -45.05 -31.15 9.51
CA ARG A 3 -45.05 -31.23 8.05
C ARG A 3 -45.15 -29.85 7.43
N ARG A 4 -46.06 -28.99 7.90
CA ARG A 4 -46.24 -27.65 7.35
C ARG A 4 -45.01 -26.75 7.56
N ARG A 5 -44.33 -26.89 8.72
CA ARG A 5 -43.08 -26.17 9.01
C ARG A 5 -41.91 -26.64 8.13
N ARG A 6 -41.84 -27.93 7.78
CA ARG A 6 -40.79 -28.46 6.89
C ARG A 6 -40.94 -27.99 5.45
N VAL A 7 -42.16 -27.89 4.95
CA VAL A 7 -42.44 -27.37 3.60
C VAL A 7 -42.00 -25.91 3.49
N LEU A 8 -42.39 -25.09 4.47
CA LEU A 8 -42.03 -23.67 4.49
C LEU A 8 -40.50 -23.43 4.53
N LEU A 9 -39.77 -24.27 5.27
CA LEU A 9 -38.32 -24.17 5.38
C LEU A 9 -37.61 -24.59 4.08
N ALA A 10 -38.13 -25.60 3.38
CA ALA A 10 -37.59 -26.02 2.09
C ALA A 10 -37.79 -24.94 1.03
N GLU A 11 -38.95 -24.28 1.02
CA GLU A 11 -39.27 -23.17 0.11
C GLU A 11 -38.38 -21.95 0.37
N THR A 12 -38.13 -21.63 1.65
CA THR A 12 -37.23 -20.53 2.04
C THR A 12 -35.76 -20.85 1.72
N LEU A 13 -35.34 -22.11 1.87
CA LEU A 13 -33.99 -22.55 1.52
C LEU A 13 -33.75 -22.55 0.01
N ASP A 14 -34.77 -22.84 -0.79
CA ASP A 14 -34.70 -22.75 -2.25
C ASP A 14 -34.62 -21.28 -2.70
N GLU A 15 -35.43 -20.41 -2.10
CA GLU A 15 -35.41 -18.97 -2.37
C GLU A 15 -34.06 -18.30 -2.00
N ILE A 16 -33.47 -18.71 -0.86
CA ILE A 16 -32.12 -18.24 -0.46
C ILE A 16 -31.06 -18.91 -1.35
N GLY A 17 -31.12 -20.22 -1.57
CA GLY A 17 -30.15 -20.99 -2.36
C GLY A 17 -30.00 -20.52 -3.80
N VAL A 18 -31.09 -20.03 -4.41
CA VAL A 18 -31.08 -19.44 -5.76
C VAL A 18 -30.35 -18.09 -5.78
N ARG A 19 -30.42 -17.30 -4.70
CA ARG A 19 -29.77 -15.97 -4.61
C ARG A 19 -28.32 -16.02 -4.09
N VAL A 20 -27.93 -17.05 -3.34
CA VAL A 20 -26.56 -17.23 -2.81
C VAL A 20 -25.84 -18.43 -3.45
N HIS A 21 -25.73 -18.44 -4.77
CA HIS A 21 -24.89 -19.44 -5.43
C HIS A 21 -23.42 -19.23 -4.98
N PRO A 22 -22.74 -20.24 -4.40
CA PRO A 22 -21.42 -20.07 -3.78
C PRO A 22 -20.39 -19.44 -4.74
N LYS A 23 -20.50 -19.78 -6.03
CA LYS A 23 -19.64 -19.24 -7.10
C LYS A 23 -19.80 -17.72 -7.29
N THR A 24 -20.99 -17.18 -7.07
CA THR A 24 -21.29 -15.75 -7.23
C THR A 24 -20.81 -14.95 -6.03
N ILE A 25 -20.99 -15.46 -4.81
CA ILE A 25 -20.45 -14.82 -3.59
C ILE A 25 -18.92 -14.75 -3.66
N ALA A 26 -18.27 -15.87 -3.98
CA ALA A 26 -16.83 -15.91 -4.14
C ALA A 26 -16.35 -15.00 -5.28
N GLY A 27 -17.09 -14.96 -6.39
CA GLY A 27 -16.85 -14.05 -7.51
C GLY A 27 -16.92 -12.57 -7.12
N ASP A 28 -17.98 -12.15 -6.43
CA ASP A 28 -18.16 -10.77 -5.97
C ASP A 28 -17.13 -10.38 -4.92
N ALA A 29 -16.78 -11.29 -4.00
CA ALA A 29 -15.73 -11.07 -3.02
C ALA A 29 -14.37 -10.86 -3.71
N LYS A 30 -14.04 -11.70 -4.70
CA LYS A 30 -12.81 -11.58 -5.50
C LYS A 30 -12.80 -10.31 -6.33
N ALA A 31 -13.90 -9.96 -6.99
CA ALA A 31 -14.02 -8.73 -7.78
C ALA A 31 -13.84 -7.47 -6.92
N LYS A 32 -14.46 -7.41 -5.74
CA LYS A 32 -14.27 -6.31 -4.78
C LYS A 32 -12.83 -6.23 -4.27
N ALA A 33 -12.18 -7.37 -4.05
CA ALA A 33 -10.78 -7.40 -3.65
C ALA A 33 -9.86 -6.88 -4.76
N THR A 34 -10.02 -7.35 -6.00
CA THR A 34 -9.24 -6.88 -7.15
C THR A 34 -9.46 -5.39 -7.42
N ALA A 35 -10.70 -4.90 -7.36
CA ALA A 35 -11.00 -3.48 -7.55
C ALA A 35 -10.33 -2.58 -6.48
N LYS A 36 -10.27 -3.04 -5.23
CA LYS A 36 -9.53 -2.33 -4.16
C LYS A 36 -8.03 -2.32 -4.40
N VAL A 37 -7.47 -3.43 -4.93
CA VAL A 37 -6.05 -3.55 -5.26
C VAL A 37 -5.69 -2.57 -6.38
N ASP A 38 -6.44 -2.52 -7.48
CA ASP A 38 -6.16 -1.61 -8.60
C ASP A 38 -6.21 -0.14 -8.17
N GLN A 39 -7.20 0.24 -7.36
CA GLN A 39 -7.35 1.61 -6.90
C GLN A 39 -6.26 2.03 -5.89
N THR A 40 -5.74 1.08 -5.11
CA THR A 40 -4.71 1.34 -4.09
C THR A 40 -3.32 1.31 -4.71
N LEU A 41 -3.00 0.32 -5.53
CA LEU A 41 -1.70 0.19 -6.18
C LEU A 41 -1.47 1.29 -7.22
N GLY A 42 -2.48 1.63 -8.03
CA GLY A 42 -2.38 2.72 -8.99
C GLY A 42 -2.13 4.07 -8.31
N ARG A 43 -2.83 4.36 -7.22
CA ARG A 43 -2.62 5.60 -6.45
C ARG A 43 -1.28 5.61 -5.73
N ALA A 44 -0.91 4.52 -5.08
CA ALA A 44 0.37 4.41 -4.38
C ALA A 44 1.55 4.58 -5.35
N TYR A 45 1.50 3.99 -6.54
CA TYR A 45 2.56 4.11 -7.53
C TYR A 45 2.73 5.55 -8.04
N VAL A 46 1.61 6.23 -8.35
CA VAL A 46 1.64 7.62 -8.83
C VAL A 46 2.07 8.58 -7.71
N GLU A 47 1.62 8.36 -6.49
CA GLU A 47 2.00 9.18 -5.33
C GLU A 47 3.49 9.05 -5.00
N VAL A 48 4.04 7.83 -5.03
CA VAL A 48 5.48 7.59 -4.88
C VAL A 48 6.27 8.29 -6.00
N ASN A 49 5.86 8.15 -7.25
CA ASN A 49 6.57 8.82 -8.35
C ASN A 49 6.48 10.34 -8.26
N ARG A 50 5.33 10.88 -7.87
CA ARG A 50 5.14 12.32 -7.72
C ARG A 50 5.97 12.89 -6.57
N THR A 51 6.01 12.21 -5.43
CA THR A 51 6.84 12.61 -4.29
C THR A 51 8.33 12.54 -4.63
N LEU A 52 8.79 11.43 -5.22
CA LEU A 52 10.17 11.24 -5.63
C LEU A 52 10.59 12.29 -6.67
N SER A 53 9.74 12.54 -7.68
CA SER A 53 10.00 13.56 -8.71
C SER A 53 10.04 14.97 -8.11
N GLY A 54 9.15 15.28 -7.18
CA GLY A 54 9.14 16.57 -6.47
C GLY A 54 10.39 16.79 -5.62
N VAL A 55 10.92 15.74 -4.98
CA VAL A 55 12.20 15.81 -4.26
C VAL A 55 13.35 15.99 -5.25
N ARG A 56 13.42 15.17 -6.31
CA ARG A 56 14.47 15.24 -7.33
C ARG A 56 14.54 16.63 -7.97
N ALA A 57 13.40 17.23 -8.30
CA ALA A 57 13.31 18.57 -8.90
C ALA A 57 13.96 19.67 -8.06
N LYS A 58 14.15 19.48 -6.74
CA LYS A 58 14.87 20.44 -5.90
C LYS A 58 16.39 20.37 -6.09
N PHE A 59 16.90 19.24 -6.57
CA PHE A 59 18.32 18.93 -6.68
C PHE A 59 18.83 18.81 -8.11
N VAL A 60 17.95 18.88 -9.11
CA VAL A 60 18.34 18.93 -10.53
C VAL A 60 17.91 20.25 -11.15
N ASP A 61 18.58 20.65 -12.22
CA ASP A 61 18.15 21.76 -13.08
C ASP A 61 17.11 21.31 -14.11
N GLU A 62 16.72 22.26 -14.96
CA GLU A 62 15.70 22.17 -15.98
C GLU A 62 16.08 21.15 -17.07
N GLU A 63 17.38 20.97 -17.32
CA GLU A 63 17.96 19.96 -18.21
C GLU A 63 18.17 18.60 -17.52
N GLY A 64 17.99 18.54 -16.20
CA GLY A 64 18.11 17.33 -15.38
C GLY A 64 19.51 17.09 -14.79
N SER A 65 20.42 18.06 -14.90
CA SER A 65 21.77 17.98 -14.35
C SER A 65 21.76 18.21 -12.83
N PRO A 66 22.65 17.55 -12.06
CA PRO A 66 22.69 17.71 -10.61
C PRO A 66 23.14 19.12 -10.17
N ARG A 67 22.34 19.77 -9.33
CA ARG A 67 22.67 21.05 -8.68
C ARG A 67 23.60 20.80 -7.50
N LEU A 68 24.91 20.75 -7.76
CA LEU A 68 25.94 20.45 -6.74
C LEU A 68 25.88 21.39 -5.54
N GLU A 69 25.57 22.68 -5.76
CA GLU A 69 25.35 23.68 -4.72
C GLU A 69 24.33 23.24 -3.66
N ARG A 70 23.33 22.45 -4.05
CA ARG A 70 22.26 21.95 -3.17
C ARG A 70 22.54 20.53 -2.66
N ILE A 71 23.16 19.69 -3.49
CA ILE A 71 23.45 18.29 -3.14
C ILE A 71 24.57 18.20 -2.10
N VAL A 72 25.65 18.97 -2.26
CA VAL A 72 26.83 18.89 -1.40
C VAL A 72 26.50 19.16 0.08
N PRO A 73 25.77 20.23 0.46
CA PRO A 73 25.42 20.47 1.86
C PRO A 73 24.60 19.32 2.49
N VAL A 74 23.65 18.77 1.73
CA VAL A 74 22.81 17.65 2.19
C VAL A 74 23.66 16.38 2.35
N ALA A 75 24.55 16.09 1.41
CA ALA A 75 25.44 14.95 1.48
C ALA A 75 26.36 15.03 2.71
N VAL A 76 26.94 16.20 2.99
CA VAL A 76 27.77 16.44 4.18
C VAL A 76 26.98 16.18 5.46
N LEU A 77 25.75 16.69 5.56
CA LEU A 77 24.88 16.45 6.72
C LEU A 77 24.58 14.97 6.91
N VAL A 78 24.19 14.27 5.83
CA VAL A 78 23.89 12.83 5.89
C VAL A 78 25.10 12.05 6.37
N VAL A 79 26.29 12.31 5.82
CA VAL A 79 27.54 11.66 6.23
C VAL A 79 27.84 11.96 7.71
N GLY A 80 27.66 13.20 8.15
CA GLY A 80 27.85 13.59 9.55
C GLY A 80 26.93 12.84 10.51
N VAL A 81 25.64 12.76 10.18
CA VAL A 81 24.65 12.02 10.97
C VAL A 81 24.97 10.53 11.02
N VAL A 82 25.28 9.92 9.87
CA VAL A 82 25.65 8.49 9.81
C VAL A 82 26.91 8.24 10.63
N GLY A 83 27.93 9.08 10.49
CA GLY A 83 29.16 8.99 11.28
C GLY A 83 28.88 9.05 12.79
N LEU A 84 28.01 9.97 13.21
CA LEU A 84 27.62 10.12 14.62
C LEU A 84 26.83 8.90 15.13
N VAL A 85 25.87 8.39 14.37
CA VAL A 85 25.11 7.17 14.72
C VAL A 85 26.03 5.96 14.87
N VAL A 86 26.97 5.79 13.95
CA VAL A 86 27.95 4.70 14.00
C VAL A 86 28.89 4.87 15.20
N ALA A 87 29.33 6.11 15.49
CA ALA A 87 30.22 6.40 16.61
C ALA A 87 29.53 6.19 17.97
N SER A 88 28.26 6.60 18.12
CA SER A 88 27.50 6.45 19.35
C SER A 88 27.21 4.97 19.67
N GLY A 89 26.88 4.17 18.65
CA GLY A 89 26.72 2.72 18.78
C GLY A 89 28.00 2.00 19.23
N ARG A 90 29.18 2.47 18.78
CA ARG A 90 30.47 1.94 19.25
C ARG A 90 30.82 2.38 20.67
N LYS A 91 30.44 3.60 21.07
CA LYS A 91 30.69 4.13 22.42
C LYS A 91 29.88 3.39 23.50
N GLY A 92 28.66 2.94 23.17
CA GLY A 92 27.83 2.12 24.05
C GLY A 92 28.35 0.68 24.28
N LYS A 93 29.25 0.16 23.42
CA LYS A 93 29.88 -1.16 23.58
C LYS A 93 31.21 -1.15 24.33
N LYS A 94 31.78 0.04 24.61
CA LYS A 94 33.06 0.20 25.31
C LYS A 94 32.91 0.56 26.79
N LYS A 95 31.70 0.52 27.34
CA LYS A 95 31.42 0.77 28.75
C LYS A 95 30.98 -0.50 29.43
#